data_AF-A0A327KSY9-F1
#
_entry.id   AF-A0A327KSY9-F1
#
_cell.length_a   1.000
_cell.length_b   1.000
_cell.length_c   1.000
_cell.angle_alpha   90.00
_cell.angle_beta   90.00
_cell.angle_gamma   90.00
#
_symmetry.space_group_name_H-M   'P 1'
#
loop_
_entity.id
_entity.type
_entity.pdbx_description
1 polymer ?
#
loop_
_entity_poly.entity_id
_entity_poly.type
_entity_poly.pdbx_seq_one_letter_code
_entity_poly.pdbx_strand_id
1 'polypeptide(L)' 'MLRVDGTRLGRLRAFDQVATAGGMTAAAAALRLTQPAVSRAVGALEAELGVTLV' A
#
# COMPACT_ATOMS: atom_id res chain seq x y z
N MET A 1 -14.85 6.39 -14.51
CA MET A 1 -13.63 7.07 -15.01
C MET A 1 -12.65 7.15 -13.84
N LEU A 2 -11.53 6.44 -13.91
CA LEU A 2 -10.59 6.26 -12.80
C LEU A 2 -9.78 7.56 -12.61
N ARG A 3 -10.11 8.39 -11.63
CA ARG A 3 -9.28 9.56 -11.29
C ARG A 3 -8.03 9.07 -10.57
N VAL A 4 -6.86 9.49 -11.03
CA VAL A 4 -5.58 9.26 -10.35
C VAL A 4 -5.32 10.48 -9.48
N ASP A 5 -5.31 10.27 -8.16
CA ASP A 5 -4.94 11.28 -7.17
C ASP A 5 -3.72 10.81 -6.35
N GLY A 6 -3.12 11.73 -5.60
CA GLY A 6 -1.91 11.44 -4.81
C GLY A 6 -2.13 10.33 -3.77
N THR A 7 -3.35 10.22 -3.24
CA THR A 7 -3.72 9.18 -2.27
C THR A 7 -3.74 7.80 -2.93
N ARG A 8 -4.30 7.67 -4.13
CA ARG A 8 -4.32 6.42 -4.89
C ARG A 8 -2.92 5.97 -5.30
N LEU A 9 -2.07 6.88 -5.74
CA LEU A 9 -0.67 6.57 -6.03
C LEU A 9 0.11 6.14 -4.78
N GLY A 10 -0.16 6.77 -3.63
CA GLY A 10 0.42 6.37 -2.35
C GLY A 10 0.07 4.93 -1.96
N ARG A 11 -1.19 4.51 -2.19
CA ARG A 11 -1.65 3.14 -1.92
C ARG A 11 -1.00 2.11 -2.85
N LEU A 12 -0.92 2.40 -4.14
CA LEU A 12 -0.24 1.53 -5.11
C LEU A 12 1.25 1.38 -4.80
N ARG A 13 1.92 2.48 -4.42
CA ARG A 13 3.33 2.45 -4.00
C ARG A 13 3.55 1.65 -2.71
N ALA A 14 2.63 1.76 -1.75
CA ALA A 14 2.70 0.97 -0.53
C ALA A 14 2.60 -0.54 -0.85
N PHE A 15 1.65 -0.93 -1.70
CA PHE A 15 1.48 -2.31 -2.13
C PHE A 15 2.70 -2.85 -2.89
N ASP A 16 3.20 -2.13 -3.90
CA ASP A 16 4.39 -2.49 -4.67
C ASP A 16 5.61 -2.70 -3.77
N GLN A 17 5.79 -1.83 -2.77
CA GLN A 17 6.89 -1.97 -1.83
C GLN A 17 6.71 -3.19 -0.91
N VAL A 18 5.49 -3.53 -0.49
CA VAL A 18 5.23 -4.74 0.31
C VAL A 18 5.59 -5.99 -0.46
N ALA A 19 5.19 -6.07 -1.74
CA ALA A 19 5.55 -7.18 -2.61
C ALA A 19 7.08 -7.27 -2.83
N THR A 20 7.72 -6.13 -3.09
CA THR A 20 9.17 -6.06 -3.36
C THR A 20 10.02 -6.34 -2.10
N ALA A 21 9.60 -5.84 -0.94
CA ALA A 21 10.32 -5.99 0.32
C ALA A 21 9.99 -7.29 1.08
N GLY A 22 8.99 -8.06 0.63
CA GLY A 22 8.58 -9.32 1.24
C GLY A 22 7.81 -9.17 2.56
N GLY A 23 7.22 -8.00 2.82
CA GLY A 23 6.38 -7.79 4.01
C GLY A 23 6.16 -6.35 4.43
N MET A 24 5.14 -6.14 5.26
CA MET A 24 4.67 -4.83 5.71
C MET A 24 5.72 -4.05 6.52
N THR A 25 6.44 -4.73 7.40
CA THR A 25 7.48 -4.09 8.25
C THR A 25 8.67 -3.64 7.41
N ALA A 26 9.13 -4.48 6.48
CA ALA A 26 10.24 -4.14 5.58
C ALA A 26 9.87 -3.00 4.62
N ALA A 27 8.64 -3.01 4.10
CA ALA A 27 8.13 -1.92 3.27
C ALA A 27 8.01 -0.59 4.02
N ALA A 28 7.55 -0.62 5.28
CA ALA A 28 7.47 0.57 6.12
C ALA A 28 8.84 1.21 6.34
N ALA A 29 9.86 0.40 6.62
CA ALA A 29 11.24 0.87 6.73
C ALA A 29 11.74 1.50 5.41
N ALA A 30 11.48 0.84 4.28
CA ALA A 30 11.88 1.33 2.95
C ALA A 30 11.19 2.65 2.55
N LEU A 31 9.92 2.82 2.92
CA LEU A 31 9.14 4.02 2.62
C LEU A 31 9.30 5.15 3.65
N ARG A 32 10.05 4.92 4.74
CA ARG A 32 10.12 5.82 5.90
C ARG A 32 8.73 6.14 6.46
N LEU A 33 7.88 5.12 6.56
CA LEU A 33 6.55 5.18 7.14
C LEU A 33 6.47 4.26 8.36
N THR A 34 5.39 4.38 9.13
CA THR A 34 5.06 3.39 10.15
C THR A 34 4.39 2.17 9.51
N GLN A 35 4.57 0.98 10.08
CA GLN A 35 3.91 -0.22 9.59
C GLN A 35 2.37 -0.09 9.57
N PRO A 36 1.71 0.54 10.57
CA PRO A 36 0.27 0.82 10.50
C PRO A 36 -0.13 1.72 9.32
N ALA A 37 0.71 2.68 8.93
CA ALA A 37 0.42 3.53 7.77
C ALA A 37 0.46 2.72 6.46
N VAL A 38 1.43 1.80 6.32
CA VAL A 38 1.50 0.89 5.18
C VAL A 38 0.32 -0.08 5.17
N SER A 39 -0.01 -0.70 6.30
CA SER A 39 -1.16 -1.59 6.43
C SER A 39 -2.47 -0.91 6.06
N ARG A 40 -2.71 0.33 6.54
CA ARG A 40 -3.90 1.10 6.14
C ARG A 40 -3.93 1.42 4.65
N ALA A 41 -2.79 1.77 4.06
CA ALA A 41 -2.72 2.10 2.64
C ALA A 41 -3.03 0.88 1.75
N VAL A 42 -2.51 -0.30 2.11
CA VAL A 42 -2.78 -1.54 1.39
C VAL A 42 -4.22 -2.01 1.63
N GLY A 43 -4.72 -1.99 2.87
CA GLY A 43 -6.11 -2.34 3.14
C GLY A 43 -7.12 -1.44 2.42
N ALA A 44 -6.80 -0.15 2.26
CA ALA A 44 -7.63 0.76 1.46
C ALA A 44 -7.54 0.48 -0.05
N LEU A 45 -6.45 -0.11 -0.55
CA LEU A 45 -6.35 -0.57 -1.93
C LEU A 45 -7.18 -1.84 -2.14
N GLU A 46 -7.05 -2.81 -1.23
CA GLU A 46 -7.83 -4.05 -1.22
C GLU A 46 -9.33 -3.79 -1.19
N ALA A 47 -9.77 -2.85 -0.35
CA ALA A 47 -11.17 -2.44 -0.28
C ALA A 47 -11.68 -1.77 -1.57
N GLU A 48 -10.85 -0.98 -2.26
CA GLU A 48 -11.20 -0.40 -3.57
C GLU A 48 -11.35 -1.48 -4.65
N LEU A 49 -10.51 -2.51 -4.60
CA LEU A 49 -10.47 -3.58 -5.59
C LEU A 49 -11.44 -4.73 -5.27
N GLY A 50 -11.91 -4.84 -4.02
CA GLY A 50 -12.75 -5.94 -3.55
C GLY A 50 -12.00 -7.27 -3.43
N VAL A 51 -10.67 -7.25 -3.30
CA VAL A 51 -9.82 -8.45 -3.21
C VAL A 51 -8.72 -8.25 -2.17
N THR A 52 -8.31 -9.35 -1.54
CA THR A 52 -7.11 -9.39 -0.69
C THR A 52 -5.87 -9.59 -1.57
N LEU A 53 -4.85 -8.76 -1.38
CA LEU A 53 -3.63 -8.76 -2.17
C LEU A 53 -2.43 -9.35 -1.42
N VAL A 54 -2.45 -9.33 -0.09
CA VAL A 54 -1.35 -9.73 0.81
C VAL A 54 -1.82 -10.51 2.03
#